data_AF-A0A6A3R8I1-F1
#
_entry.id   AF-A0A6A3R8I1-F1
#
_cell.length_a   1.000
_cell.length_b   1.000
_cell.length_c   1.000
_cell.angle_alpha   90.00
_cell.angle_beta   90.00
_cell.angle_gamma   90.00
#
_symmetry.space_group_name_H-M   'P 1'
#
loop_
_entity.id
_entity.type
_entity.pdbx_description
1 polymer ?
#
loop_
_entity_poly.entity_id
_entity_poly.type
_entity_poly.pdbx_seq_one_letter_code
_entity_poly.pdbx_strand_id
1 'polypeptide(L)'
;MAPKRKRTRREIEEALLQNARVNATPAGPEDASDRKKRRKRRNYHKRNLDKEFAALNIDAADADVPTANVREVVTTEGATVEQEGKQEDDDPAAHQRRYAAADVEGQRTTESEAVSTATPILGLHDRAAALRARDAERARVRRANMSASQKERTKAKNKERARASRARRTEEQRIAIREIERLRKQQRRARQTPAERETGREHNRIQQQVRRAAQTDAERRDVQQQNRLHVQHRHMNSERLHKLLTESAMPPCAHHRLRVSERRHKRLTESGMLWCALYRQRRSVQLLKLWTGSSMPPDAQR
;
A
#
# COMPACT_ATOMS: atom_id res chain seq x y z
N MET A 1 -17.12 17.53 -42.25
CA MET A 1 -15.88 16.93 -41.67
C MET A 1 -15.84 15.47 -42.06
N ALA A 2 -14.98 15.09 -43.00
CA ALA A 2 -14.90 13.70 -43.47
C ALA A 2 -14.45 12.77 -42.32
N PRO A 3 -15.10 11.61 -42.14
CA PRO A 3 -14.68 10.65 -41.11
C PRO A 3 -13.26 10.16 -41.44
N LYS A 4 -12.37 10.24 -40.44
CA LYS A 4 -10.97 9.80 -40.59
C LYS A 4 -10.95 8.31 -40.96
N ARG A 5 -10.30 7.98 -42.08
CA ARG A 5 -10.11 6.59 -42.53
C ARG A 5 -9.47 5.76 -41.40
N LYS A 6 -10.00 4.56 -41.16
CA LYS A 6 -9.40 3.59 -40.23
C LYS A 6 -8.05 3.13 -40.78
N ARG A 7 -7.04 3.05 -39.90
CA ARG A 7 -5.70 2.57 -40.27
C ARG A 7 -5.72 1.09 -40.64
N THR A 8 -4.91 0.70 -41.61
CA THR A 8 -4.78 -0.72 -41.99
C THR A 8 -3.87 -1.47 -41.01
N ARG A 9 -3.95 -2.80 -40.99
CA ARG A 9 -3.14 -3.65 -40.09
C ARG A 9 -1.64 -3.38 -40.23
N ARG A 10 -1.15 -3.27 -41.46
CA ARG A 10 0.27 -2.96 -41.78
C ARG A 10 0.68 -1.59 -41.24
N GLU A 11 -0.18 -0.59 -41.38
CA GLU A 11 0.07 0.76 -40.84
C GLU A 11 0.18 0.78 -39.31
N ILE A 12 -0.59 -0.08 -38.62
CA ILE A 12 -0.55 -0.16 -37.15
C ILE A 12 0.69 -0.92 -36.66
N GLU A 13 1.07 -2.02 -37.32
CA GLU A 13 2.32 -2.75 -37.05
C GLU A 13 3.55 -1.85 -37.27
N GLU A 14 3.57 -1.10 -38.36
CA GLU A 14 4.65 -0.15 -38.66
C GLU A 14 4.70 0.99 -37.63
N ALA A 15 3.55 1.54 -37.23
CA ALA A 15 3.50 2.57 -36.19
C ALA A 15 3.99 2.06 -34.82
N LEU A 16 3.74 0.80 -34.49
CA LEU A 16 4.26 0.17 -33.26
C LEU A 16 5.78 -0.02 -33.33
N LEU A 17 6.31 -0.43 -34.49
CA LEU A 17 7.75 -0.58 -34.73
C LEU A 17 8.49 0.76 -34.71
N GLN A 18 7.94 1.79 -35.36
CA GLN A 18 8.48 3.15 -35.32
C GLN A 18 8.48 3.70 -33.89
N ASN A 19 7.40 3.46 -33.12
CA ASN A 19 7.37 3.82 -31.70
C ASN A 19 8.44 3.08 -30.90
N ALA A 20 8.68 1.79 -31.14
CA ALA A 20 9.73 1.03 -30.47
C ALA A 20 11.12 1.60 -30.79
N ARG A 21 11.36 1.98 -32.05
CA ARG A 21 12.61 2.60 -32.52
C ARG A 21 12.84 3.98 -31.90
N VAL A 22 11.84 4.86 -31.89
CA VAL A 22 11.91 6.18 -31.24
C VAL A 22 12.12 6.08 -29.73
N ASN A 23 11.66 5.00 -29.10
CA ASN A 23 11.89 4.74 -27.67
C ASN A 23 13.28 4.18 -27.35
N ALA A 24 13.97 3.58 -28.32
CA ALA A 24 15.33 3.07 -28.15
C ALA A 24 16.38 4.19 -28.13
N THR A 25 16.05 5.37 -28.66
CA THR A 25 16.94 6.53 -28.64
C THR A 25 16.98 7.14 -27.23
N PRO A 26 18.15 7.21 -26.56
CA PRO A 26 18.26 7.83 -25.25
C PRO A 26 18.03 9.34 -25.41
N ALA A 27 16.95 9.83 -24.82
CA ALA A 27 16.76 11.26 -24.66
C ALA A 27 17.73 11.79 -23.60
N GLY A 28 18.32 12.96 -23.87
CA GLY A 28 19.27 13.62 -22.98
C GLY A 28 18.75 13.90 -21.56
N PRO A 29 19.52 14.60 -20.73
CA PRO A 29 19.15 14.85 -19.34
C PRO A 29 17.82 15.63 -19.28
N GLU A 30 16.78 14.97 -18.76
CA GLU A 30 15.44 15.51 -18.57
C GLU A 30 15.05 15.42 -17.09
N ASP A 31 14.27 16.40 -16.64
CA ASP A 31 13.67 16.40 -15.30
C ASP A 31 12.75 15.18 -15.08
N ALA A 32 12.76 14.66 -13.85
CA ALA A 32 12.04 13.43 -13.49
C ALA A 32 10.51 13.54 -13.71
N SER A 33 9.95 14.72 -13.50
CA SER A 33 8.53 15.04 -13.75
C SER A 33 8.18 14.92 -15.23
N ASP A 34 9.02 15.46 -16.11
CA ASP A 34 8.76 15.52 -17.54
C ASP A 34 9.06 14.19 -18.21
N ARG A 35 10.08 13.47 -17.73
CA ARG A 35 10.30 12.05 -18.07
C ARG A 35 9.07 11.20 -17.77
N LYS A 36 8.40 11.41 -16.63
CA LYS A 36 7.18 10.69 -16.23
C LYS A 36 5.99 11.05 -17.12
N LYS A 37 5.77 12.34 -17.41
CA LYS A 37 4.71 12.80 -18.33
C LYS A 37 4.89 12.23 -19.74
N ARG A 38 6.11 12.28 -20.27
CA ARG A 38 6.47 11.73 -21.57
C ARG A 38 6.22 10.23 -21.63
N ARG A 39 6.66 9.47 -20.62
CA ARG A 39 6.39 8.02 -20.53
C ARG A 39 4.89 7.72 -20.51
N LYS A 40 4.09 8.52 -19.79
CA LYS A 40 2.63 8.36 -19.75
C LYS A 40 1.99 8.58 -21.13
N ARG A 41 2.38 9.64 -21.85
CA ARG A 41 1.88 9.91 -23.23
C ARG A 41 2.24 8.77 -24.19
N ARG A 42 3.46 8.26 -24.12
CA ARG A 42 3.90 7.12 -24.93
C ARG A 42 3.14 5.84 -24.64
N ASN A 43 2.98 5.50 -23.35
CA ASN A 43 2.21 4.31 -22.95
C ASN A 43 0.74 4.41 -23.38
N TYR A 44 0.15 5.61 -23.32
CA TYR A 44 -1.21 5.83 -23.81
C TYR A 44 -1.30 5.60 -25.32
N HIS A 45 -0.38 6.17 -26.10
CA HIS A 45 -0.35 6.02 -27.54
C HIS A 45 -0.14 4.56 -27.97
N LYS A 46 0.82 3.85 -27.35
CA LYS A 46 1.05 2.43 -27.58
C LYS A 46 -0.21 1.59 -27.29
N ARG A 47 -0.84 1.81 -26.12
CA ARG A 47 -2.05 1.08 -25.74
C ARG A 47 -3.22 1.33 -26.71
N ASN A 48 -3.29 2.52 -27.32
CA ASN A 48 -4.30 2.80 -28.32
C ASN A 48 -4.05 2.04 -29.62
N LEU A 49 -2.79 1.99 -30.10
CA LEU A 49 -2.40 1.19 -31.26
C LEU A 49 -2.60 -0.31 -31.03
N ASP A 50 -2.25 -0.82 -29.86
CA ASP A 50 -2.46 -2.24 -29.50
C ASP A 50 -3.95 -2.61 -29.49
N LYS A 51 -4.83 -1.67 -29.09
CA LYS A 51 -6.29 -1.85 -29.14
C LYS A 51 -6.82 -1.84 -30.57
N GLU A 52 -6.35 -0.92 -31.41
CA GLU A 52 -6.71 -0.87 -32.84
C GLU A 52 -6.25 -2.15 -33.55
N PHE A 53 -5.05 -2.64 -33.22
CA PHE A 53 -4.53 -3.91 -33.73
C PHE A 53 -5.38 -5.11 -33.29
N ALA A 54 -5.75 -5.16 -32.00
CA ALA A 54 -6.60 -6.23 -31.49
C ALA A 54 -8.01 -6.22 -32.11
N ALA A 55 -8.58 -5.04 -32.34
CA ALA A 55 -9.89 -4.90 -33.01
C ALA A 55 -9.85 -5.44 -34.45
N LEU A 56 -8.76 -5.18 -35.19
CA LEU A 56 -8.59 -5.71 -36.55
C LEU A 56 -8.34 -7.22 -36.61
N ASN A 57 -7.85 -7.84 -35.53
CA ASN A 57 -7.66 -9.30 -35.47
C ASN A 57 -8.94 -10.07 -35.15
N ILE A 58 -9.95 -9.43 -34.54
CA ILE A 58 -11.24 -10.06 -34.24
C ILE A 58 -12.07 -10.16 -35.52
N ASP A 59 -12.06 -9.11 -36.36
CA ASP A 59 -12.82 -9.08 -37.62
C ASP A 59 -12.28 -10.08 -38.70
N ALA A 60 -11.07 -10.62 -38.53
CA ALA A 60 -10.45 -11.57 -39.46
C ALA A 60 -10.69 -13.05 -39.10
N ALA A 61 -11.20 -13.34 -37.90
CA ALA A 61 -11.45 -14.72 -37.46
C ALA A 61 -12.86 -15.23 -37.82
N ASP A 62 -13.79 -14.33 -38.18
CA ASP A 62 -15.19 -14.64 -38.49
C ASP A 62 -15.52 -14.61 -40.01
N ALA A 63 -14.50 -14.50 -40.87
CA ALA A 63 -14.67 -14.49 -42.33
C ALA A 63 -13.66 -15.44 -43.00
N ASP A 64 -13.87 -16.75 -42.90
CA ASP A 64 -13.65 -17.70 -44.01
C ASP A 64 -13.80 -19.16 -43.57
N VAL A 65 -15.02 -19.71 -43.69
CA VAL A 65 -15.35 -21.09 -44.11
C VAL A 65 -16.83 -21.02 -44.59
N PRO A 66 -17.35 -21.64 -45.70
CA PRO A 66 -16.92 -22.89 -46.39
C PRO A 66 -16.94 -22.89 -47.95
N THR A 67 -16.31 -23.89 -48.60
CA THR A 67 -16.97 -24.94 -49.45
C THR A 67 -16.04 -25.59 -50.50
N ALA A 68 -15.86 -26.91 -50.33
CA ALA A 68 -15.72 -28.03 -51.29
C ALA A 68 -14.87 -28.00 -52.58
N ASN A 69 -14.04 -29.07 -52.66
CA ASN A 69 -13.61 -29.89 -53.82
C ASN A 69 -12.72 -29.28 -54.93
N VAL A 70 -11.50 -29.83 -55.10
CA VAL A 70 -11.08 -30.69 -56.24
C VAL A 70 -9.64 -31.21 -56.02
N ARG A 71 -9.42 -32.45 -56.48
CA ARG A 71 -8.26 -33.35 -56.44
C ARG A 71 -6.89 -32.81 -56.91
N GLU A 72 -5.85 -33.30 -56.23
CA GLU A 72 -4.66 -34.02 -56.75
C GLU A 72 -3.82 -33.38 -57.86
N VAL A 73 -2.65 -32.84 -57.49
CA VAL A 73 -1.36 -33.14 -58.17
C VAL A 73 -0.24 -33.16 -57.13
N VAL A 74 0.47 -34.29 -57.15
CA VAL A 74 1.66 -34.66 -56.40
C VAL A 74 2.88 -33.83 -56.84
N THR A 75 3.67 -33.30 -55.89
CA THR A 75 5.11 -33.60 -55.67
C THR A 75 5.77 -32.58 -54.72
N THR A 76 6.42 -33.14 -53.67
CA THR A 76 7.75 -32.77 -53.09
C THR A 76 7.95 -31.33 -52.56
N GLU A 77 8.40 -31.02 -51.35
CA GLU A 77 9.33 -31.65 -50.39
C GLU A 77 8.95 -31.13 -48.99
N GLY A 78 8.74 -32.00 -47.98
CA GLY A 78 9.79 -32.26 -47.01
C GLY A 78 9.29 -32.09 -45.57
N ALA A 79 8.30 -32.91 -45.18
CA ALA A 79 7.99 -33.19 -43.78
C ALA A 79 8.65 -34.52 -43.41
N THR A 80 9.57 -34.50 -42.45
CA THR A 80 10.02 -35.69 -41.72
C THR A 80 9.52 -35.60 -40.28
N VAL A 81 8.35 -36.19 -40.04
CA VAL A 81 8.09 -36.95 -38.83
C VAL A 81 8.86 -38.25 -39.00
N GLU A 82 9.75 -38.58 -38.07
CA GLU A 82 10.27 -39.89 -37.60
C GLU A 82 11.27 -39.51 -36.48
N GLN A 83 11.49 -40.18 -35.35
CA GLN A 83 11.15 -41.51 -34.88
C GLN A 83 11.48 -41.50 -33.37
N GLU A 84 10.69 -42.18 -32.55
CA GLU A 84 11.14 -42.62 -31.23
C GLU A 84 12.32 -43.57 -31.41
N GLY A 85 13.46 -43.29 -30.78
CA GLY A 85 14.69 -44.05 -30.97
C GLY A 85 15.65 -43.92 -29.80
N LYS A 86 15.57 -44.90 -28.90
CA LYS A 86 16.68 -45.53 -28.17
C LYS A 86 17.47 -44.64 -27.20
N GLN A 87 17.11 -44.80 -25.93
CA GLN A 87 18.03 -45.11 -24.83
C GLN A 87 19.45 -45.41 -25.32
N GLU A 88 20.34 -44.44 -25.17
CA GLU A 88 21.78 -44.69 -25.21
C GLU A 88 22.12 -45.50 -23.96
N ASP A 89 22.57 -46.73 -24.17
CA ASP A 89 23.20 -47.56 -23.15
C ASP A 89 24.45 -46.82 -22.63
N ASP A 90 24.27 -46.01 -21.59
CA ASP A 90 25.35 -45.55 -20.74
C ASP A 90 25.97 -46.79 -20.09
N ASP A 91 27.01 -47.33 -20.71
CA ASP A 91 27.82 -48.43 -20.18
C ASP A 91 28.24 -48.05 -18.75
N PRO A 92 27.72 -48.74 -17.71
CA PRO A 92 27.95 -48.34 -16.31
C PRO A 92 29.43 -48.40 -15.95
N ALA A 93 30.24 -49.16 -16.70
CA ALA A 93 31.69 -49.20 -16.56
C ALA A 93 32.37 -47.89 -17.03
N ALA A 94 31.85 -47.23 -18.07
CA ALA A 94 32.40 -45.97 -18.56
C ALA A 94 32.11 -44.81 -17.58
N HIS A 95 30.93 -44.81 -16.95
CA HIS A 95 30.57 -43.83 -15.92
C HIS A 95 31.41 -44.00 -14.64
N GLN A 96 31.69 -45.24 -14.23
CA GLN A 96 32.57 -45.52 -13.08
C GLN A 96 34.03 -45.13 -13.35
N ARG A 97 34.56 -45.32 -14.57
CA ARG A 97 35.92 -44.87 -14.93
C ARG A 97 36.06 -43.35 -14.91
N ARG A 98 35.01 -42.60 -15.26
CA ARG A 98 34.99 -41.13 -15.16
C ARG A 98 34.98 -40.64 -13.71
N TYR A 99 34.35 -41.37 -12.79
CA TYR A 99 34.39 -41.07 -11.36
C TYR A 99 35.72 -41.46 -10.72
N ALA A 100 36.29 -42.62 -11.06
CA ALA A 100 37.59 -43.05 -10.54
C ALA A 100 38.75 -42.14 -10.97
N ALA A 101 38.71 -41.59 -12.19
CA ALA A 101 39.71 -40.62 -12.65
C ALA A 101 39.66 -39.28 -11.88
N ALA A 102 38.46 -38.85 -11.45
CA ALA A 102 38.27 -37.64 -10.67
C ALA A 102 38.78 -37.79 -9.21
N ASP A 103 38.72 -39.01 -8.65
CA ASP A 103 39.26 -39.28 -7.31
C ASP A 103 40.80 -39.35 -7.29
N VAL A 104 41.45 -39.76 -8.39
CA VAL A 104 42.92 -39.78 -8.53
C VAL A 104 43.50 -38.36 -8.72
N GLU A 105 42.80 -37.45 -9.41
CA GLU A 105 43.18 -36.02 -9.45
C GLU A 105 42.98 -35.32 -8.10
N GLY A 106 42.02 -35.79 -7.28
CA GLY A 106 41.84 -35.34 -5.90
C GLY A 106 42.97 -35.74 -4.96
N GLN A 107 43.66 -36.87 -5.21
CA GLN A 107 44.77 -37.34 -4.37
C GLN A 107 46.13 -36.73 -4.75
N ARG A 108 46.39 -36.46 -6.05
CA ARG A 108 47.64 -35.79 -6.47
C ARG A 108 47.72 -34.33 -6.05
N THR A 109 46.58 -33.67 -5.83
CA THR A 109 46.56 -32.31 -5.27
C THR A 109 46.77 -32.27 -3.76
N THR A 110 46.59 -33.40 -3.04
CA THR A 110 46.83 -33.48 -1.60
C THR A 110 48.25 -33.91 -1.21
N GLU A 111 49.07 -34.42 -2.14
CA GLU A 111 50.42 -34.92 -1.84
C GLU A 111 51.56 -33.96 -2.27
N SER A 112 51.26 -32.83 -2.92
CA SER A 112 52.27 -31.81 -3.32
C SER A 112 52.20 -30.49 -2.56
N GLU A 113 51.34 -30.37 -1.54
CA GLU A 113 51.30 -29.21 -0.63
C GLU A 113 51.79 -29.58 0.78
N ALA A 114 52.80 -30.47 0.85
CA ALA A 114 53.60 -30.67 2.06
C ALA A 114 54.74 -29.65 2.15
N VAL A 115 54.45 -28.35 1.94
CA VAL A 115 55.34 -27.25 2.33
C VAL A 115 54.50 -26.11 2.88
N SER A 116 54.39 -26.10 4.21
CA SER A 116 54.36 -24.92 5.07
C SER A 116 53.48 -23.74 4.63
N THR A 117 52.22 -23.73 5.08
CA THR A 117 51.66 -22.54 5.75
C THR A 117 50.74 -23.00 6.87
N ALA A 118 50.97 -22.48 8.07
CA ALA A 118 50.11 -22.67 9.23
C ALA A 118 48.70 -22.16 8.89
N THR A 119 47.78 -23.08 8.62
CA THR A 119 46.36 -22.75 8.53
C THR A 119 45.85 -22.52 9.95
N PRO A 120 45.34 -21.32 10.28
CA PRO A 120 44.66 -21.16 11.56
C PRO A 120 43.45 -22.08 11.54
N ILE A 121 43.27 -22.84 12.61
CA ILE A 121 42.10 -23.69 12.86
C ILE A 121 40.89 -22.75 12.95
N LEU A 122 40.34 -22.37 11.80
CA LEU A 122 39.07 -21.68 11.71
C LEU A 122 38.01 -22.65 12.22
N GLY A 123 37.37 -22.28 13.32
CA GLY A 123 36.43 -23.15 14.03
C GLY A 123 35.36 -23.68 13.08
N LEU A 124 34.78 -24.84 13.41
CA LEU A 124 33.70 -25.47 12.66
C LEU A 124 32.57 -24.49 12.27
N HIS A 125 32.33 -23.45 13.08
CA HIS A 125 31.40 -22.36 12.81
C HIS A 125 31.76 -21.50 11.60
N ASP A 126 33.04 -21.19 11.39
CA ASP A 126 33.53 -20.38 10.25
C ASP A 126 33.46 -21.19 8.96
N ARG A 127 33.77 -22.50 9.03
CA ARG A 127 33.58 -23.42 7.92
C ARG A 127 32.10 -23.56 7.53
N ALA A 128 31.20 -23.67 8.51
CA ALA A 128 29.75 -23.72 8.28
C ALA A 128 29.20 -22.40 7.73
N ALA A 129 29.74 -21.26 8.15
CA ALA A 129 29.38 -19.95 7.59
C ALA A 129 29.84 -19.83 6.13
N ALA A 130 31.08 -20.22 5.82
CA ALA A 130 31.63 -20.21 4.47
C ALA A 130 30.84 -21.13 3.52
N LEU A 131 30.46 -22.33 3.96
CA LEU A 131 29.61 -23.23 3.18
C LEU A 131 28.22 -22.63 2.91
N ARG A 132 27.57 -22.03 3.93
CA ARG A 132 26.28 -21.33 3.74
C ARG A 132 26.39 -20.16 2.76
N ALA A 133 27.49 -19.43 2.77
CA ALA A 133 27.75 -18.34 1.83
C ALA A 133 27.89 -18.86 0.39
N ARG A 134 28.67 -19.93 0.19
CA ARG A 134 28.85 -20.59 -1.11
C ARG A 134 27.54 -21.16 -1.65
N ASP A 135 26.73 -21.79 -0.82
CA ASP A 135 25.43 -22.30 -1.23
C ASP A 135 24.43 -21.19 -1.53
N ALA A 136 24.47 -20.08 -0.79
CA ALA A 136 23.68 -18.89 -1.09
C ALA A 136 24.07 -18.29 -2.44
N GLU A 137 25.36 -18.26 -2.78
CA GLU A 137 25.86 -17.80 -4.08
C GLU A 137 25.41 -18.72 -5.21
N ARG A 138 25.60 -20.04 -5.07
CA ARG A 138 25.08 -21.03 -6.03
C ARG A 138 23.58 -20.89 -6.23
N ALA A 139 22.82 -20.64 -5.15
CA ALA A 139 21.39 -20.40 -5.23
C ALA A 139 21.02 -19.06 -5.91
N ARG A 140 21.86 -18.02 -5.83
CA ARG A 140 21.68 -16.77 -6.58
C ARG A 140 21.90 -17.01 -8.08
N VAL A 141 22.99 -17.67 -8.46
CA VAL A 141 23.31 -18.01 -9.85
C VAL A 141 22.20 -18.87 -10.46
N ARG A 142 21.77 -19.94 -9.78
CA ARG A 142 20.64 -20.77 -10.22
C ARG A 142 19.37 -19.94 -10.41
N ARG A 143 19.03 -19.04 -9.48
CA ARG A 143 17.84 -18.18 -9.59
C ARG A 143 17.92 -17.18 -10.75
N ALA A 144 19.09 -16.60 -10.99
CA ALA A 144 19.33 -15.70 -12.11
C ALA A 144 19.13 -16.43 -13.44
N ASN A 145 19.70 -17.63 -13.56
CA ASN A 145 19.71 -18.44 -14.78
C ASN A 145 18.42 -19.25 -15.01
N MET A 146 17.41 -19.17 -14.13
CA MET A 146 16.13 -19.85 -14.36
C MET A 146 15.33 -19.18 -15.47
N SER A 147 14.76 -19.99 -16.36
CA SER A 147 13.80 -19.55 -17.37
C SER A 147 12.47 -19.07 -16.74
N ALA A 148 11.66 -18.31 -17.50
CA ALA A 148 10.36 -17.83 -17.03
C ALA A 148 9.42 -18.99 -16.64
N SER A 149 9.35 -20.04 -17.46
CA SER A 149 8.55 -21.25 -17.19
C SER A 149 9.01 -21.98 -15.91
N GLN A 150 10.33 -22.10 -15.70
CA GLN A 150 10.87 -22.68 -14.45
C GLN A 150 10.56 -21.80 -13.23
N LYS A 151 10.64 -20.47 -13.36
CA LYS A 151 10.26 -19.53 -12.30
C LYS A 151 8.79 -19.65 -11.94
N GLU A 152 7.91 -19.85 -12.92
CA GLU A 152 6.48 -20.05 -12.65
C GLU A 152 6.18 -21.39 -11.98
N ARG A 153 6.78 -22.50 -12.46
CA ARG A 153 6.64 -23.82 -11.81
C ARG A 153 7.12 -23.80 -10.37
N THR A 154 8.28 -23.21 -10.10
CA THR A 154 8.82 -23.07 -8.73
C THR A 154 7.95 -22.18 -7.85
N LYS A 155 7.43 -21.06 -8.39
CA LYS A 155 6.47 -20.19 -7.71
C LYS A 155 5.17 -20.93 -7.36
N ALA A 156 4.65 -21.75 -8.28
CA ALA A 156 3.45 -22.55 -8.06
C ALA A 156 3.67 -23.58 -6.94
N LYS A 157 4.77 -24.35 -7.01
CA LYS A 157 5.16 -25.32 -5.97
C LYS A 157 5.34 -24.66 -4.60
N ASN A 158 5.99 -23.48 -4.54
CA ASN A 158 6.17 -22.74 -3.30
C ASN A 158 4.84 -22.21 -2.74
N LYS A 159 3.92 -21.77 -3.61
CA LYS A 159 2.58 -21.35 -3.22
C LYS A 159 1.78 -22.50 -2.63
N GLU A 160 1.86 -23.69 -3.23
CA GLU A 160 1.23 -24.91 -2.72
C GLU A 160 1.81 -25.32 -1.37
N ARG A 161 3.14 -25.39 -1.24
CA ARG A 161 3.81 -25.68 0.03
C ARG A 161 3.41 -24.68 1.13
N ALA A 162 3.29 -23.39 0.79
CA ALA A 162 2.83 -22.38 1.72
C ALA A 162 1.36 -22.58 2.14
N ARG A 163 0.48 -23.01 1.22
CA ARG A 163 -0.91 -23.37 1.54
C ARG A 163 -0.97 -24.58 2.48
N ALA A 164 -0.25 -25.65 2.15
CA ALA A 164 -0.18 -26.85 2.98
C ALA A 164 0.38 -26.55 4.37
N SER A 165 1.45 -25.75 4.44
CA SER A 165 2.02 -25.29 5.71
C SER A 165 1.00 -24.50 6.53
N ARG A 166 0.25 -23.57 5.92
CA ARG A 166 -0.79 -22.79 6.62
C ARG A 166 -1.92 -23.68 7.15
N ALA A 167 -2.34 -24.68 6.38
CA ALA A 167 -3.39 -25.61 6.78
C ALA A 167 -2.99 -26.43 8.02
N ARG A 168 -1.72 -26.82 8.12
CA ARG A 168 -1.17 -27.60 9.24
C ARG A 168 -0.82 -26.78 10.50
N ARG A 169 -1.01 -25.45 10.49
CA ARG A 169 -0.68 -24.61 11.66
C ARG A 169 -1.68 -24.81 12.78
N THR A 170 -1.16 -24.95 14.00
CA THR A 170 -1.92 -24.87 15.24
C THR A 170 -2.43 -23.45 15.49
N GLU A 171 -3.41 -23.29 16.38
CA GLU A 171 -3.96 -21.97 16.68
C GLU A 171 -2.93 -21.06 17.37
N GLU A 172 -2.10 -21.59 18.26
CA GLU A 172 -0.99 -20.85 18.88
C GLU A 172 -0.02 -20.28 17.84
N GLN A 173 0.36 -21.08 16.85
CA GLN A 173 1.21 -20.62 15.75
C GLN A 173 0.53 -19.54 14.91
N ARG A 174 -0.79 -19.61 14.74
CA ARG A 174 -1.55 -18.58 14.02
C ARG A 174 -1.58 -17.28 14.81
N ILE A 175 -1.77 -17.34 16.13
CA ILE A 175 -1.74 -16.18 17.03
C ILE A 175 -0.36 -15.53 17.01
N ALA A 176 0.71 -16.31 17.22
CA ALA A 176 2.09 -15.80 17.18
C ALA A 176 2.43 -15.11 15.85
N ILE A 177 2.00 -15.68 14.71
CA ILE A 177 2.20 -15.05 13.40
C ILE A 177 1.41 -13.75 13.26
N ARG A 178 0.16 -13.70 13.74
CA ARG A 178 -0.65 -12.47 13.74
C ARG A 178 0.00 -11.37 14.58
N GLU A 179 0.60 -11.72 15.72
CA GLU A 179 1.32 -10.78 16.58
C GLU A 179 2.58 -10.24 15.91
N ILE A 180 3.40 -11.13 15.32
CA ILE A 180 4.59 -10.72 14.55
C ILE A 180 4.18 -9.78 13.39
N GLU A 181 3.11 -10.11 12.67
CA GLU A 181 2.60 -9.25 11.60
C GLU A 181 2.09 -7.90 12.12
N ARG A 182 1.42 -7.87 13.28
CA ARG A 182 0.97 -6.63 13.93
C ARG A 182 2.16 -5.74 14.28
N LEU A 183 3.20 -6.30 14.90
CA LEU A 183 4.41 -5.57 15.28
C LEU A 183 5.15 -5.03 14.04
N ARG A 184 5.33 -5.85 13.00
CA ARG A 184 5.93 -5.40 11.73
C ARG A 184 5.14 -4.27 11.09
N LYS A 185 3.81 -4.34 11.10
CA LYS A 185 2.95 -3.26 10.59
C LYS A 185 3.10 -1.98 11.41
N GLN A 186 3.17 -2.08 12.74
CA GLN A 186 3.39 -0.92 13.62
C GLN A 186 4.75 -0.27 13.36
N GLN A 187 5.82 -1.06 13.33
CA GLN A 187 7.18 -0.57 13.02
C GLN A 187 7.23 0.11 11.65
N ARG A 188 6.59 -0.49 10.63
CA ARG A 188 6.50 0.13 9.31
C ARG A 188 5.77 1.47 9.35
N ARG A 189 4.64 1.57 10.06
CA ARG A 189 3.88 2.83 10.20
C ARG A 189 4.67 3.92 10.95
N ALA A 190 5.43 3.53 11.96
CA ALA A 190 6.27 4.45 12.71
C ALA A 190 7.37 5.06 11.83
N ARG A 191 7.96 4.26 10.93
CA ARG A 191 9.02 4.70 9.99
C ARG A 191 8.50 5.42 8.74
N GLN A 192 7.19 5.41 8.49
CA GLN A 192 6.63 6.01 7.28
C GLN A 192 6.72 7.54 7.30
N THR A 193 7.12 8.10 6.16
CA THR A 193 7.08 9.54 5.92
C THR A 193 5.64 10.04 5.71
N PRO A 194 5.35 11.33 5.90
CA PRO A 194 4.03 11.90 5.62
C PRO A 194 3.54 11.65 4.18
N ALA A 195 4.41 11.80 3.18
CA ALA A 195 4.08 11.56 1.78
C ALA A 195 3.72 10.09 1.49
N GLU A 196 4.43 9.13 2.10
CA GLU A 196 4.08 7.71 2.00
C GLU A 196 2.74 7.37 2.67
N ARG A 197 2.40 8.07 3.76
CA ARG A 197 1.09 7.90 4.40
C ARG A 197 -0.02 8.43 3.52
N GLU A 198 0.19 9.57 2.86
CA GLU A 198 -0.79 10.16 1.94
C GLU A 198 -1.06 9.26 0.74
N THR A 199 0.00 8.78 0.06
CA THR A 199 -0.16 7.82 -1.05
C THR A 199 -0.86 6.54 -0.60
N GLY A 200 -0.60 6.04 0.61
CA GLY A 200 -1.32 4.92 1.19
C GLY A 200 -2.81 5.21 1.43
N ARG A 201 -3.16 6.42 1.90
CA ARG A 201 -4.56 6.85 2.08
C ARG A 201 -5.27 6.99 0.74
N GLU A 202 -4.64 7.59 -0.26
CA GLU A 202 -5.20 7.69 -1.61
C GLU A 202 -5.45 6.32 -2.23
N HIS A 203 -4.49 5.40 -2.11
CA HIS A 203 -4.67 4.04 -2.59
C HIS A 203 -5.84 3.34 -1.90
N ASN A 204 -6.00 3.51 -0.58
CA ASN A 204 -7.15 2.97 0.15
C ASN A 204 -8.48 3.60 -0.28
N ARG A 205 -8.51 4.92 -0.55
CA ARG A 205 -9.71 5.60 -1.08
C ARG A 205 -10.11 5.01 -2.44
N ILE A 206 -9.15 4.85 -3.35
CA ILE A 206 -9.37 4.25 -4.67
C ILE A 206 -9.87 2.81 -4.53
N GLN A 207 -9.22 1.99 -3.71
CA GLN A 207 -9.67 0.62 -3.47
C GLN A 207 -11.10 0.57 -2.92
N GLN A 208 -11.44 1.47 -1.99
CA GLN A 208 -12.78 1.54 -1.42
C GLN A 208 -13.83 1.96 -2.47
N GLN A 209 -13.50 2.91 -3.36
CA GLN A 209 -14.36 3.29 -4.47
C GLN A 209 -14.59 2.12 -5.43
N VAL A 210 -13.52 1.42 -5.84
CA VAL A 210 -13.61 0.23 -6.69
C VAL A 210 -14.47 -0.85 -6.03
N ARG A 211 -14.27 -1.08 -4.72
CA ARG A 211 -15.04 -2.07 -3.98
C ARG A 211 -16.52 -1.71 -3.90
N ARG A 212 -16.85 -0.43 -3.65
CA ARG A 212 -18.24 0.07 -3.64
C ARG A 212 -18.90 0.01 -5.01
N ALA A 213 -18.16 0.31 -6.08
CA ALA A 213 -18.66 0.23 -7.44
C ALA A 213 -18.97 -1.22 -7.85
N ALA A 214 -18.17 -2.18 -7.37
CA ALA A 214 -18.35 -3.60 -7.62
C ALA A 214 -19.38 -4.29 -6.69
N GLN A 215 -19.93 -3.58 -5.69
CA GLN A 215 -20.90 -4.17 -4.76
C GLN A 215 -22.22 -4.50 -5.45
N THR A 216 -22.80 -5.63 -5.06
CA THR A 216 -24.16 -6.01 -5.45
C THR A 216 -25.19 -5.20 -4.66
N ASP A 217 -26.44 -5.15 -5.13
CA ASP A 217 -27.51 -4.45 -4.41
C ASP A 217 -27.82 -5.06 -3.03
N ALA A 218 -27.69 -6.37 -2.90
CA ALA A 218 -27.82 -7.06 -1.61
C ALA A 218 -26.75 -6.58 -0.62
N GLU A 219 -25.48 -6.59 -1.04
CA GLU A 219 -24.36 -6.10 -0.22
C GLU A 219 -24.52 -4.62 0.15
N ARG A 220 -25.04 -3.79 -0.77
CA ARG A 220 -25.33 -2.38 -0.49
C ARG A 220 -26.39 -2.24 0.61
N ARG A 221 -27.46 -3.03 0.56
CA ARG A 221 -28.52 -3.01 1.59
C ARG A 221 -28.01 -3.49 2.94
N ASP A 222 -27.20 -4.55 2.97
CA ASP A 222 -26.59 -5.06 4.20
C ASP A 222 -25.70 -4.01 4.86
N VAL A 223 -24.85 -3.33 4.09
CA VAL A 223 -24.00 -2.24 4.59
C VAL A 223 -24.85 -1.08 5.12
N GLN A 224 -25.93 -0.72 4.44
CA GLN A 224 -26.85 0.31 4.92
C GLN A 224 -27.53 -0.10 6.23
N GLN A 225 -27.98 -1.35 6.35
CA GLN A 225 -28.61 -1.87 7.56
C GLN A 225 -27.60 -1.88 8.72
N GLN A 226 -26.39 -2.37 8.50
CA GLN A 226 -25.31 -2.33 9.51
C GLN A 226 -25.00 -0.90 9.95
N ASN A 227 -24.94 0.05 9.03
CA ASN A 227 -24.71 1.46 9.37
C ASN A 227 -25.86 2.03 10.20
N ARG A 228 -27.13 1.71 9.88
CA ARG A 228 -28.29 2.11 10.69
C ARG A 228 -28.21 1.56 12.10
N LEU A 229 -27.93 0.27 12.25
CA LEU A 229 -27.76 -0.38 13.55
C LEU A 229 -26.61 0.25 14.35
N HIS A 230 -25.50 0.57 13.69
CA HIS A 230 -24.37 1.23 14.33
C HIS A 230 -24.73 2.63 14.85
N VAL A 231 -25.47 3.42 14.07
CA VAL A 231 -25.94 4.75 14.48
C VAL A 231 -26.94 4.64 15.64
N GLN A 232 -27.89 3.72 15.56
CA GLN A 232 -28.85 3.47 16.65
C GLN A 232 -28.14 3.07 17.94
N HIS A 233 -27.18 2.14 17.88
CA HIS A 233 -26.40 1.75 19.05
C HIS A 233 -25.60 2.92 19.63
N ARG A 234 -25.04 3.79 18.79
CA ARG A 234 -24.38 5.03 19.23
C ARG A 234 -25.34 5.97 19.94
N HIS A 235 -26.54 6.15 19.39
CA HIS A 235 -27.57 7.01 19.96
C HIS A 235 -28.05 6.49 21.32
N MET A 236 -28.36 5.20 21.41
CA MET A 236 -28.75 4.54 22.66
C MET A 236 -27.67 4.68 23.73
N ASN A 237 -26.38 4.54 23.35
CA ASN A 237 -25.28 4.74 24.29
C ASN A 237 -25.11 6.20 24.69
N SER A 238 -25.29 7.16 23.77
CA SER A 238 -25.27 8.58 24.13
C SER A 238 -26.43 8.96 25.05
N GLU A 239 -27.63 8.42 24.83
CA GLU A 239 -28.79 8.65 25.70
C GLU A 239 -28.60 8.01 27.07
N ARG A 240 -28.04 6.80 27.16
CA ARG A 240 -27.67 6.17 28.43
C ARG A 240 -26.64 7.00 29.18
N LEU A 241 -25.60 7.49 28.49
CA LEU A 241 -24.61 8.39 29.09
C LEU A 241 -25.25 9.70 29.54
N HIS A 242 -26.15 10.29 28.75
CA HIS A 242 -26.86 11.50 29.12
C HIS A 242 -27.76 11.28 30.34
N LYS A 243 -28.53 10.20 30.40
CA LYS A 243 -29.37 9.84 31.54
C LYS A 243 -28.56 9.69 32.82
N LEU A 244 -27.44 8.95 32.77
CA LEU A 244 -26.53 8.80 33.91
C LEU A 244 -25.97 10.15 34.38
N LEU A 245 -25.62 11.05 33.45
CA LEU A 245 -25.14 12.39 33.78
C LEU A 245 -26.24 13.29 34.35
N THR A 246 -27.49 13.21 33.87
CA THR A 246 -28.62 13.97 34.43
C THR A 246 -29.13 13.42 35.76
N GLU A 247 -29.08 12.11 35.97
CA GLU A 247 -29.47 11.47 37.23
C GLU A 247 -28.39 11.64 38.31
N SER A 248 -27.11 11.76 37.94
CA SER A 248 -26.04 12.15 38.87
C SER A 248 -25.94 13.65 39.12
N ALA A 249 -26.61 14.49 38.31
CA ALA A 249 -26.66 15.93 38.49
C ALA A 249 -27.82 16.33 39.44
N MET A 250 -27.61 16.11 40.74
CA MET A 250 -28.33 16.67 41.92
C MET A 250 -29.89 16.65 41.91
N PRO A 251 -30.54 16.15 42.99
CA PRO A 251 -32.00 16.10 43.06
C PRO A 251 -32.63 17.51 42.97
N PRO A 252 -33.84 17.64 42.40
CA PRO A 252 -34.52 18.93 42.16
C PRO A 252 -34.73 19.78 43.43
N CYS A 253 -34.58 19.18 44.61
CA CYS A 253 -34.59 19.84 45.91
C CYS A 253 -33.43 20.85 46.08
N ALA A 254 -32.27 20.61 45.45
CA ALA A 254 -31.10 21.48 45.53
C ALA A 254 -31.23 22.74 44.65
N HIS A 255 -31.89 22.62 43.49
CA HIS A 255 -32.12 23.76 42.60
C HIS A 255 -33.11 24.79 43.20
N HIS A 256 -34.09 24.34 44.00
CA HIS A 256 -35.00 25.28 44.67
C HIS A 256 -34.31 26.02 45.81
N ARG A 257 -33.48 25.34 46.63
CA ARG A 257 -32.67 26.00 47.68
C ARG A 257 -31.68 27.00 47.11
N LEU A 258 -31.03 26.68 45.98
CA LEU A 258 -30.09 27.61 45.32
C LEU A 258 -30.81 28.83 44.73
N ARG A 259 -31.96 28.67 44.05
CA ARG A 259 -32.77 29.81 43.56
C ARG A 259 -33.31 30.69 44.69
N VAL A 260 -33.70 30.11 45.82
CA VAL A 260 -34.14 30.88 46.99
C VAL A 260 -32.95 31.62 47.63
N SER A 261 -31.77 31.01 47.66
CA SER A 261 -30.55 31.65 48.16
C SER A 261 -30.09 32.80 47.25
N GLU A 262 -30.17 32.66 45.92
CA GLU A 262 -29.85 33.74 44.97
C GLU A 262 -30.86 34.89 45.04
N ARG A 263 -32.15 34.61 45.25
CA ARG A 263 -33.17 35.66 45.46
C ARG A 263 -33.03 36.38 46.81
N ARG A 264 -32.45 35.73 47.84
CA ARG A 264 -32.10 36.39 49.10
C ARG A 264 -30.81 37.21 48.97
N HIS A 265 -29.80 36.70 48.25
CA HIS A 265 -28.57 37.43 47.98
C HIS A 265 -28.79 38.67 47.12
N LYS A 266 -29.63 38.59 46.07
CA LYS A 266 -29.97 39.76 45.23
C LYS A 266 -30.67 40.86 46.02
N ARG A 267 -31.58 40.51 46.93
CA ARG A 267 -32.22 41.49 47.82
C ARG A 267 -31.26 42.15 48.81
N LEU A 268 -30.26 41.41 49.29
CA LEU A 268 -29.21 41.97 50.18
C LEU A 268 -28.19 42.84 49.43
N THR A 269 -27.90 42.52 48.17
CA THR A 269 -27.01 43.36 47.34
C THR A 269 -27.71 44.60 46.81
N GLU A 270 -29.01 44.54 46.49
CA GLU A 270 -29.79 45.72 46.10
C GLU A 270 -30.01 46.68 47.28
N SER A 271 -30.29 46.16 48.48
CA SER A 271 -30.38 46.99 49.69
C SER A 271 -29.02 47.55 50.13
N GLY A 272 -27.95 46.75 50.01
CA GLY A 272 -26.58 47.19 50.28
C GLY A 272 -26.08 48.25 49.28
N MET A 273 -26.42 48.13 47.99
CA MET A 273 -26.08 49.12 46.97
C MET A 273 -26.87 50.43 47.14
N LEU A 274 -28.14 50.37 47.55
CA LEU A 274 -28.92 51.56 47.91
C LEU A 274 -28.35 52.29 49.13
N TRP A 275 -27.88 51.54 50.14
CA TRP A 275 -27.24 52.12 51.31
C TRP A 275 -25.89 52.77 50.98
N CYS A 276 -25.06 52.12 50.15
CA CYS A 276 -23.80 52.68 49.65
C CYS A 276 -24.01 53.91 48.74
N ALA A 277 -25.06 53.93 47.92
CA ALA A 277 -25.39 55.06 47.06
C ALA A 277 -25.85 56.27 47.89
N LEU A 278 -26.73 56.06 48.87
CA LEU A 278 -27.16 57.11 49.81
C LEU A 278 -25.99 57.64 50.64
N TYR A 279 -25.07 56.78 51.07
CA TYR A 279 -23.86 57.20 51.80
C TYR A 279 -22.92 58.04 50.92
N ARG A 280 -22.75 57.68 49.64
CA ARG A 280 -21.95 58.46 48.67
C ARG A 280 -22.57 59.83 48.37
N GLN A 281 -23.89 59.89 48.23
CA GLN A 281 -24.61 61.13 47.94
C GLN A 281 -24.62 62.09 49.15
N ARG A 282 -24.65 61.56 50.38
CA ARG A 282 -24.54 62.39 51.59
C ARG A 282 -23.13 62.97 51.77
N ARG A 283 -22.09 62.22 51.38
CA ARG A 283 -20.68 62.66 51.45
C ARG A 283 -20.31 63.67 50.36
N SER A 284 -20.87 63.56 49.16
CA SER A 284 -20.64 64.54 48.09
C SER A 284 -21.29 65.89 48.40
N VAL A 285 -22.46 65.92 49.02
CA VAL A 285 -23.12 67.17 49.45
C VAL A 285 -22.35 67.89 50.57
N GLN A 286 -21.68 67.15 51.46
CA GLN A 286 -20.79 67.75 52.46
C GLN A 286 -19.50 68.33 51.84
N LEU A 287 -18.93 67.66 50.83
CA LEU A 287 -17.73 68.15 50.13
C LEU A 287 -18.03 69.37 49.24
N LEU A 288 -19.20 69.44 48.62
CA LEU A 288 -19.59 70.60 47.80
C LEU A 288 -19.80 71.87 48.65
N LYS A 289 -20.28 71.73 49.89
CA LYS A 289 -20.39 72.85 50.85
C LYS A 289 -19.04 73.40 51.32
N LEU A 290 -17.98 72.59 51.29
CA LEU A 290 -16.62 73.03 51.62
C LEU A 290 -15.93 73.75 50.46
N TRP A 291 -16.36 73.50 49.22
CA TRP A 291 -15.69 74.04 48.02
C TRP A 291 -16.25 75.38 47.56
N THR A 292 -17.51 75.71 47.84
CA THR A 292 -18.12 77.00 47.48
C THR A 292 -17.88 78.11 48.50
N GLY A 293 -17.09 77.85 49.54
CA GLY A 293 -16.79 78.82 50.62
C GLY A 293 -15.50 79.63 50.44
N SER A 294 -14.70 79.44 49.38
CA SER A 294 -13.43 80.15 49.21
C SER A 294 -13.43 80.99 47.94
N SER A 295 -13.98 82.19 48.08
CA SER A 295 -14.00 83.27 47.10
C SER A 295 -12.72 84.12 47.17
N MET A 296 -12.13 84.38 45.99
CA MET A 296 -11.68 85.72 45.52
C MET A 296 -10.37 86.34 46.10
N PRO A 297 -9.75 87.35 45.41
CA PRO A 297 -8.38 87.36 44.79
C PRO A 297 -7.53 88.54 45.39
N PRO A 298 -6.71 89.40 44.69
CA PRO A 298 -6.15 89.52 43.31
C PRO A 298 -4.67 90.04 43.22
N ASP A 299 -4.28 90.46 42.00
CA ASP A 299 -3.21 91.41 41.61
C ASP A 299 -1.76 90.87 41.54
N ALA A 300 -0.84 91.28 40.64
CA ALA A 300 -0.72 92.37 39.67
C ALA A 300 0.23 91.90 38.52
N GLN A 301 -0.05 92.21 37.25
CA GLN A 301 0.64 93.23 36.43
C GLN A 301 2.18 93.38 36.54
N ARG A 302 2.81 93.26 35.36
CA ARG A 302 4.15 93.66 34.88
C ARG A 302 5.36 92.79 35.24
#